data_AF-K1PF71-F1
#
_entry.id   AF-K1PF71-F1
#
_cell.length_a   1.000
_cell.length_b   1.000
_cell.length_c   1.000
_cell.angle_alpha   90.00
_cell.angle_beta   90.00
_cell.angle_gamma   90.00
#
_symmetry.space_group_name_H-M   'P 1'
#
loop_
_entity.id
_entity.type
_entity.pdbx_description
1 polymer ?
#
loop_
_entity_poly.entity_id
_entity_poly.type
_entity_poly.pdbx_seq_one_letter_code
_entity_poly.pdbx_strand_id
1 'polypeptide(L)'
;MSQFSVVTQSQVNVRVTSSANSFGTEKRFPKDLTIADFKNKLELLTGSTAGNMKLEAYDRDNKLVCKLDDNNALLGSYPIDDGMIIHVVDPTIKVGEFEDLSKVEKFEISEEEYAKKSGLTDFKPGYWIGIHYDEPVGKNNGSVGGKQYFECPDKYGGFVKPENVEVGDFPEEGLDFKKEKLLSHIRIMSVVALFIGVVSLVVGILVFVYLGGGKYPITTATGIWYAFMPLAFGIVGVLACRSTDEKTQGKLLGGHYTASIILVTMGYALATAIQGVETCATNSEKCGTHRDTQLALQIVLLCVILVGYILAVVSMCIHLKNRNILHPDWKYRRGCCGRKCEAEAQKA
;
A
#
# COMPACT_ATOMS: atom_id res chain seq x y z
N MET A 1 32.75 -44.63 -57.37
CA MET A 1 31.38 -44.77 -56.83
C MET A 1 31.06 -43.47 -56.12
N SER A 2 30.11 -42.69 -56.62
CA SER A 2 29.65 -41.47 -55.96
C SER A 2 28.97 -41.85 -54.65
N GLN A 3 29.55 -41.40 -53.53
CA GLN A 3 29.02 -41.60 -52.18
C GLN A 3 27.88 -40.61 -51.97
N PHE A 4 26.64 -41.10 -51.94
CA PHE A 4 25.47 -40.29 -51.61
C PHE A 4 25.24 -40.38 -50.09
N SER A 5 25.29 -39.25 -49.38
CA SER A 5 24.76 -39.18 -48.01
C SER A 5 23.37 -38.58 -48.06
N VAL A 6 22.35 -39.35 -47.71
CA VAL A 6 21.00 -38.81 -47.51
C VAL A 6 21.00 -38.06 -46.18
N VAL A 7 21.06 -36.72 -46.25
CA VAL A 7 20.94 -35.86 -45.08
C VAL A 7 19.45 -35.60 -44.86
N THR A 8 18.80 -36.43 -44.07
CA THR A 8 17.44 -36.16 -43.58
C THR A 8 17.50 -35.41 -42.25
N GLN A 9 16.48 -34.60 -41.98
CA GLN A 9 16.36 -33.94 -40.68
C GLN A 9 16.19 -34.98 -39.58
N SER A 10 16.86 -34.79 -38.44
CA SER A 10 16.82 -35.71 -37.30
C SER A 10 15.49 -35.69 -36.54
N GLN A 11 14.63 -34.71 -36.82
CA GLN A 11 13.32 -34.53 -36.20
C GLN A 11 12.27 -34.29 -37.27
N VAL A 12 11.01 -34.57 -36.92
CA VAL A 12 9.84 -34.33 -37.75
C VAL A 12 8.77 -33.62 -36.94
N ASN A 13 8.12 -32.62 -37.53
CA ASN A 13 6.99 -31.91 -36.94
C ASN A 13 5.68 -32.45 -37.52
N VAL A 14 4.87 -33.10 -36.69
CA VAL A 14 3.63 -33.76 -37.13
C VAL A 14 2.43 -33.26 -36.32
N ARG A 15 1.26 -33.26 -36.96
CA ARG A 15 0.00 -32.98 -36.29
C ARG A 15 -0.61 -34.28 -35.78
N VAL A 16 -0.74 -34.41 -34.46
CA VAL A 16 -1.33 -35.58 -33.80
C VAL A 16 -2.83 -35.37 -33.64
N THR A 17 -3.63 -36.31 -34.13
CA THR A 17 -5.10 -36.36 -33.97
C THR A 17 -5.51 -37.70 -33.37
N SER A 18 -6.72 -37.83 -32.82
CA SER A 18 -7.24 -39.10 -32.30
C SER A 18 -8.70 -39.33 -32.67
N SER A 19 -9.17 -40.57 -32.55
CA SER A 19 -10.60 -40.89 -32.69
C SER A 19 -11.46 -40.25 -31.59
N ALA A 20 -10.87 -39.95 -30.44
CA ALA A 20 -11.53 -39.32 -29.29
C ALA A 20 -11.77 -37.81 -29.46
N ASN A 21 -10.90 -37.12 -30.22
CA ASN A 21 -10.89 -35.67 -30.33
C ASN A 21 -10.50 -35.23 -31.75
N SER A 22 -11.39 -34.48 -32.41
CA SER A 22 -11.13 -33.93 -33.75
C SER A 22 -10.08 -32.81 -33.76
N PHE A 23 -9.75 -32.21 -32.61
CA PHE A 23 -8.73 -31.17 -32.51
C PHE A 23 -7.32 -31.77 -32.42
N GLY A 24 -6.57 -31.65 -33.51
CA GLY A 24 -5.18 -32.11 -33.56
C GLY A 24 -4.17 -31.13 -32.95
N THR A 25 -3.18 -31.65 -32.22
CA THR A 25 -2.05 -30.88 -31.65
C THR A 25 -0.79 -31.08 -32.48
N GLU A 26 -0.08 -30.00 -32.80
CA GLU A 26 1.20 -30.06 -33.51
C GLU A 26 2.37 -30.31 -32.54
N LYS A 27 3.18 -31.34 -32.82
CA LYS A 27 4.30 -31.75 -31.97
C LYS A 27 5.48 -32.25 -32.80
N ARG A 28 6.68 -31.97 -32.32
CA ARG A 28 7.94 -32.38 -32.90
C ARG A 28 8.49 -33.64 -32.22
N PHE A 29 8.85 -34.64 -33.01
CA PHE A 29 9.41 -35.90 -32.55
C PHE A 29 10.72 -36.24 -33.26
N PRO A 30 11.67 -36.90 -32.60
CA PRO A 30 12.91 -37.30 -33.24
C PRO A 30 12.69 -38.59 -34.07
N LYS A 31 13.34 -38.68 -35.24
CA LYS A 31 13.15 -39.77 -36.22
C LYS A 31 13.82 -41.09 -35.80
N ASP A 32 14.72 -41.05 -34.83
CA ASP A 32 15.40 -42.21 -34.22
C ASP A 32 14.55 -42.92 -33.15
N LEU A 33 13.34 -42.43 -32.88
CA LEU A 33 12.43 -43.02 -31.91
C LEU A 33 11.80 -44.31 -32.47
N THR A 34 11.70 -45.35 -31.65
CA THR A 34 10.93 -46.55 -32.04
C THR A 34 9.43 -46.25 -32.07
N ILE A 35 8.65 -47.00 -32.84
CA ILE A 35 7.18 -46.86 -32.84
C ILE A 35 6.60 -47.20 -31.46
N ALA A 36 7.19 -48.13 -30.71
CA ALA A 36 6.79 -48.41 -29.33
C ALA A 36 6.94 -47.17 -28.41
N ASP A 37 8.09 -46.52 -28.44
CA ASP A 37 8.34 -45.30 -27.68
C ASP A 37 7.46 -44.14 -28.17
N PHE A 38 7.13 -44.13 -29.47
CA PHE A 38 6.27 -43.12 -30.07
C PHE A 38 4.86 -43.23 -29.51
N LYS A 39 4.33 -44.46 -29.46
CA LYS A 39 3.03 -44.79 -28.86
C LYS A 39 2.96 -44.37 -27.39
N ASN A 40 3.99 -44.67 -26.59
CA ASN A 40 4.06 -44.24 -25.19
C ASN A 40 3.99 -42.71 -25.02
N LYS A 41 4.60 -41.94 -25.93
CA LYS A 41 4.51 -40.47 -25.91
C LYS A 41 3.14 -39.96 -26.34
N LEU A 42 2.50 -40.64 -27.27
CA LEU A 42 1.16 -40.30 -27.75
C LEU A 42 0.06 -40.65 -26.72
N GLU A 43 0.30 -41.62 -25.84
CA GLU A 43 -0.60 -41.95 -24.73
C GLU A 43 -0.85 -40.75 -23.81
N LEU A 44 0.18 -39.99 -23.47
CA LEU A 44 0.04 -38.76 -22.68
C LEU A 44 -0.70 -37.62 -23.41
N LEU A 45 -0.74 -37.66 -24.75
CA LEU A 45 -1.37 -36.62 -25.57
C LEU A 45 -2.82 -36.95 -25.92
N THR A 46 -3.12 -38.24 -26.14
CA THR A 46 -4.41 -38.71 -26.66
C THR A 46 -5.23 -39.46 -25.63
N GLY A 47 -4.63 -39.88 -24.51
CA GLY A 47 -5.28 -40.69 -23.46
C GLY A 47 -5.46 -42.17 -23.84
N SER A 48 -5.12 -42.56 -25.07
CA SER A 48 -5.21 -43.93 -25.56
C SER A 48 -4.00 -44.75 -25.12
N THR A 49 -4.25 -45.94 -24.56
CA THR A 49 -3.18 -46.84 -24.10
C THR A 49 -2.33 -47.35 -25.27
N ALA A 50 -1.01 -47.30 -25.13
CA ALA A 50 -0.06 -47.68 -26.19
C ALA A 50 -0.27 -49.09 -26.78
N GLY A 51 -0.78 -50.03 -25.98
CA GLY A 51 -1.06 -51.40 -26.43
C GLY A 51 -2.22 -51.54 -27.41
N ASN A 52 -3.23 -50.67 -27.33
CA ASN A 52 -4.45 -50.75 -28.16
C ASN A 52 -4.47 -49.71 -29.28
N MET A 53 -3.58 -48.72 -29.23
CA MET A 53 -3.55 -47.64 -30.21
C MET A 53 -2.98 -48.11 -31.55
N LYS A 54 -3.70 -47.79 -32.63
CA LYS A 54 -3.26 -47.97 -34.01
C LYS A 54 -2.89 -46.62 -34.60
N LEU A 55 -1.74 -46.54 -35.25
CA LEU A 55 -1.21 -45.31 -35.81
C LEU A 55 -1.34 -45.32 -37.33
N GLU A 56 -1.96 -44.28 -37.86
CA GLU A 56 -2.13 -44.05 -39.29
C GLU A 56 -1.53 -42.70 -39.66
N ALA A 57 -0.64 -42.67 -40.66
CA ALA A 57 -0.07 -41.44 -41.19
C ALA A 57 -0.86 -40.97 -42.40
N TYR A 58 -1.26 -39.70 -42.39
CA TYR A 58 -1.99 -39.03 -43.44
C TYR A 58 -1.17 -37.85 -43.98
N ASP A 59 -1.30 -37.61 -45.27
CA ASP A 59 -0.71 -36.44 -45.94
C ASP A 59 -1.52 -35.17 -45.63
N ARG A 60 -1.01 -34.01 -46.07
CA ARG A 60 -1.66 -32.69 -45.93
C ARG A 60 -3.05 -32.64 -46.57
N ASP A 61 -3.27 -33.45 -47.60
CA ASP A 61 -4.56 -33.60 -48.29
C ASP A 61 -5.49 -34.64 -47.63
N ASN A 62 -5.21 -35.07 -46.38
CA ASN A 62 -5.94 -36.12 -45.66
C ASN A 62 -5.99 -37.48 -46.37
N LYS A 63 -4.98 -37.78 -47.20
CA LYS A 63 -4.83 -39.09 -47.84
C LYS A 63 -3.97 -40.00 -46.98
N LEU A 64 -4.45 -41.22 -46.71
CA LEU A 64 -3.69 -42.23 -45.97
C LEU A 64 -2.39 -42.58 -46.73
N VAL A 65 -1.25 -42.39 -46.07
CA VAL A 65 0.08 -42.69 -46.60
C VAL A 65 0.51 -44.09 -46.17
N CYS A 66 0.52 -44.35 -44.87
CA CYS A 66 0.93 -45.65 -44.33
C CYS A 66 0.36 -45.91 -42.93
N LYS A 67 0.43 -47.17 -42.49
CA LYS A 67 0.14 -47.59 -41.11
C LYS A 67 1.45 -47.90 -40.40
N LEU A 68 1.60 -47.46 -39.15
CA LEU A 68 2.80 -47.70 -38.35
C LEU A 68 2.52 -48.87 -37.40
N ASP A 69 2.66 -50.09 -37.92
CA ASP A 69 2.31 -51.34 -37.26
C ASP A 69 3.50 -52.06 -36.62
N ASP A 70 4.72 -51.87 -37.13
CA ASP A 70 5.94 -52.43 -36.53
C ASP A 70 6.45 -51.57 -35.37
N ASN A 71 6.31 -52.09 -34.15
CA ASN A 71 6.76 -51.45 -32.91
C ASN A 71 8.29 -51.31 -32.79
N ASN A 72 9.06 -52.16 -33.48
CA ASN A 72 10.53 -52.15 -33.42
C ASN A 72 11.15 -51.25 -34.49
N ALA A 73 10.37 -50.85 -35.50
CA ALA A 73 10.80 -49.93 -36.53
C ALA A 73 11.03 -48.52 -35.95
N LEU A 74 11.97 -47.78 -36.55
CA LEU A 74 12.22 -46.38 -36.22
C LEU A 74 11.19 -45.50 -36.95
N LEU A 75 10.78 -44.40 -36.33
CA LEU A 75 9.85 -43.44 -36.94
C LEU A 75 10.35 -42.94 -38.30
N GLY A 76 11.67 -42.71 -38.43
CA GLY A 76 12.31 -42.30 -39.66
C GLY A 76 12.39 -43.36 -40.76
N SER A 77 12.04 -44.61 -40.48
CA SER A 77 11.93 -45.66 -41.51
C SER A 77 10.62 -45.57 -42.30
N TYR A 78 9.64 -44.82 -41.79
CA TYR A 78 8.37 -44.55 -42.48
C TYR A 78 8.46 -43.26 -43.32
N PRO A 79 7.68 -43.15 -44.41
CA PRO A 79 7.62 -41.96 -45.26
C PRO A 79 6.86 -40.81 -44.57
N ILE A 80 7.41 -40.29 -43.47
CA ILE A 80 6.82 -39.24 -42.64
C ILE A 80 7.69 -37.99 -42.68
N ASP A 81 7.11 -36.90 -43.15
CA ASP A 81 7.73 -35.58 -43.28
C ASP A 81 6.95 -34.49 -42.53
N ASP A 82 7.55 -33.31 -42.45
CA ASP A 82 7.00 -32.17 -41.73
C ASP A 82 5.61 -31.75 -42.27
N GLY A 83 4.67 -31.58 -41.35
CA GLY A 83 3.30 -31.20 -41.64
C GLY A 83 2.37 -32.36 -41.98
N MET A 84 2.85 -33.61 -41.91
CA MET A 84 1.97 -34.78 -41.99
C MET A 84 1.17 -34.97 -40.70
N ILE A 85 0.06 -35.70 -40.82
CA ILE A 85 -0.88 -35.94 -39.73
C ILE A 85 -0.71 -37.37 -39.24
N ILE A 86 -0.51 -37.54 -37.94
CA ILE A 86 -0.55 -38.86 -37.28
C ILE A 86 -1.91 -38.98 -36.60
N HIS A 87 -2.73 -39.89 -37.09
CA HIS A 87 -4.04 -40.19 -36.55
C HIS A 87 -3.97 -41.43 -35.66
N VAL A 88 -4.36 -41.26 -34.40
CA VAL A 88 -4.41 -42.30 -33.38
C VAL A 88 -5.82 -42.90 -33.38
N VAL A 89 -5.92 -44.15 -33.81
CA VAL A 89 -7.18 -44.91 -33.81
C VAL A 89 -7.20 -45.81 -32.58
N ASP A 90 -8.13 -45.52 -31.67
CA ASP A 90 -8.43 -46.38 -30.53
C ASP A 90 -9.76 -47.12 -30.76
N PRO A 91 -9.76 -48.46 -30.83
CA PRO A 91 -10.99 -49.23 -31.04
C PRO A 91 -11.92 -49.24 -29.81
N THR A 92 -11.46 -48.80 -28.64
CA THR A 92 -12.25 -48.80 -27.40
C THR A 92 -13.04 -47.50 -27.19
N ILE A 93 -12.66 -46.42 -27.86
CA ILE A 93 -13.27 -45.09 -27.72
C ILE A 93 -14.31 -44.89 -28.83
N LYS A 94 -15.52 -44.44 -28.48
CA LYS A 94 -16.53 -44.07 -29.49
C LYS A 94 -16.13 -42.74 -30.14
N VAL A 95 -16.15 -42.69 -31.47
CA VAL A 95 -15.79 -41.49 -32.25
C VAL A 95 -16.66 -40.30 -31.80
N GLY A 96 -16.02 -39.21 -31.39
CA GLY A 96 -16.71 -37.97 -30.99
C GLY A 96 -17.40 -38.00 -29.62
N GLU A 97 -17.11 -38.98 -28.76
CA GLU A 97 -17.74 -39.11 -27.43
C GLU A 97 -17.58 -37.86 -26.55
N PHE A 98 -16.45 -37.16 -26.66
CA PHE A 98 -16.17 -35.94 -25.89
C PHE A 98 -16.69 -34.64 -26.54
N GLU A 99 -17.23 -34.71 -27.76
CA GLU A 99 -17.75 -33.54 -28.49
C GLU A 99 -19.28 -33.40 -28.33
N ASP A 100 -19.94 -34.45 -27.82
CA ASP A 100 -21.39 -34.50 -27.63
C ASP A 100 -21.83 -33.77 -26.35
N LEU A 101 -21.96 -32.45 -26.45
CA LEU A 101 -22.43 -31.58 -25.37
C LEU A 101 -23.88 -31.85 -24.94
N SER A 102 -24.65 -32.68 -25.67
CA SER A 102 -26.04 -33.00 -25.32
C SER A 102 -26.17 -33.90 -24.08
N LYS A 103 -25.10 -34.62 -23.72
CA LYS A 103 -25.07 -35.53 -22.57
C LYS A 103 -24.67 -34.87 -21.25
N VAL A 104 -24.24 -33.62 -21.30
CA VAL A 104 -23.89 -32.85 -20.10
C VAL A 104 -25.11 -32.06 -19.68
N GLU A 105 -25.72 -32.41 -18.55
CA GLU A 105 -26.74 -31.58 -17.91
C GLU A 105 -26.14 -30.22 -17.58
N LYS A 106 -26.54 -29.19 -18.34
CA LYS A 106 -26.22 -27.81 -18.01
C LYS A 106 -27.10 -27.39 -16.84
N PHE A 107 -26.47 -27.16 -15.70
CA PHE A 107 -27.13 -26.54 -14.57
C PHE A 107 -27.44 -25.06 -14.90
N GLU A 108 -28.70 -24.74 -15.14
CA GLU A 108 -29.20 -23.37 -15.25
C GLU A 108 -29.90 -22.99 -13.93
N ILE A 109 -29.36 -22.01 -13.22
CA ILE A 109 -29.95 -21.53 -11.97
C ILE A 109 -31.15 -20.62 -12.30
N SER A 110 -32.28 -20.83 -11.61
CA SER A 110 -33.45 -19.95 -11.77
C SER A 110 -33.13 -18.52 -11.31
N GLU A 111 -33.77 -17.52 -11.91
CA GLU A 111 -33.60 -16.10 -11.51
C GLU A 111 -33.94 -15.87 -10.03
N GLU A 112 -34.92 -16.61 -9.51
CA GLU A 112 -35.34 -16.55 -8.10
C GLU A 112 -34.27 -17.11 -7.15
N GLU A 113 -33.63 -18.22 -7.54
CA GLU A 113 -32.54 -18.82 -6.76
C GLU A 113 -31.24 -18.01 -6.88
N TYR A 114 -31.02 -17.34 -8.03
CA TYR A 114 -29.96 -16.36 -8.20
C TYR A 114 -30.16 -15.15 -7.27
N ALA A 115 -31.38 -14.61 -7.18
CA ALA A 115 -31.73 -13.51 -6.29
C ALA A 115 -31.58 -13.87 -4.80
N LYS A 116 -31.68 -15.17 -4.46
CA LYS A 116 -31.52 -15.70 -3.10
C LYS A 116 -30.06 -15.92 -2.69
N LYS A 117 -29.10 -15.86 -3.62
CA LYS A 117 -27.67 -15.85 -3.28
C LYS A 117 -27.31 -14.49 -2.68
N SER A 118 -27.04 -14.52 -1.38
CA SER A 118 -26.63 -13.40 -0.54
C SER A 118 -25.49 -12.59 -1.17
N GLY A 119 -25.72 -11.30 -1.41
CA GLY A 119 -24.69 -10.39 -1.90
C GLY A 119 -25.17 -9.06 -2.44
N LEU A 120 -26.43 -8.95 -2.89
CA LEU A 120 -27.02 -7.66 -3.23
C LEU A 120 -27.47 -6.96 -1.95
N THR A 121 -26.97 -5.75 -1.72
CA THR A 121 -27.50 -4.88 -0.67
C THR A 121 -28.60 -3.99 -1.20
N ASP A 122 -29.62 -3.74 -0.39
CA ASP A 122 -30.78 -2.93 -0.80
C ASP A 122 -30.41 -1.44 -0.94
N PHE A 123 -29.33 -1.01 -0.29
CA PHE A 123 -28.93 0.39 -0.27
C PHE A 123 -28.17 0.84 -1.53
N LYS A 124 -27.40 -0.05 -2.17
CA LYS A 124 -26.64 0.24 -3.39
C LYS A 124 -26.38 -1.03 -4.21
N PRO A 125 -26.40 -0.93 -5.56
CA PRO A 125 -26.11 -2.09 -6.41
C PRO A 125 -24.67 -2.60 -6.23
N GLY A 126 -24.49 -3.90 -6.49
CA GLY A 126 -23.21 -4.61 -6.38
C GLY A 126 -22.99 -5.32 -5.05
N TYR A 127 -21.89 -6.06 -4.97
CA TYR A 127 -21.49 -6.78 -3.76
C TYR A 127 -20.87 -5.83 -2.73
N TRP A 128 -21.25 -6.02 -1.47
CA TRP A 128 -20.70 -5.31 -0.32
C TRP A 128 -20.33 -6.28 0.78
N ILE A 129 -19.21 -6.02 1.44
CA ILE A 129 -18.73 -6.77 2.58
C ILE A 129 -19.06 -5.96 3.84
N GLY A 130 -19.77 -6.57 4.77
CA GLY A 130 -19.97 -6.05 6.11
C GLY A 130 -18.73 -6.30 6.96
N ILE A 131 -18.18 -5.23 7.54
CA ILE A 131 -16.98 -5.28 8.39
C ILE A 131 -17.38 -4.87 9.80
N HIS A 132 -17.04 -5.71 10.78
CA HIS A 132 -17.05 -5.39 12.19
C HIS A 132 -15.62 -4.94 12.56
N TYR A 133 -15.46 -3.68 12.94
CA TYR A 133 -14.20 -3.12 13.41
C TYR A 133 -13.99 -3.43 14.90
N ASP A 134 -12.75 -3.53 15.37
CA ASP A 134 -12.45 -3.72 16.80
C ASP A 134 -12.58 -2.42 17.62
N GLU A 135 -12.54 -1.27 16.93
CA GLU A 135 -12.67 0.08 17.50
C GLU A 135 -13.95 0.82 17.00
N PRO A 136 -14.46 1.84 17.73
CA PRO A 136 -15.65 2.61 17.35
C PRO A 136 -15.39 3.62 16.20
N VAL A 137 -14.79 3.15 15.11
CA VAL A 137 -14.42 3.92 13.89
C VAL A 137 -15.35 3.67 12.70
N GLY A 138 -16.27 2.72 12.84
CA GLY A 138 -17.32 2.40 11.89
C GLY A 138 -18.37 3.51 11.75
N LYS A 139 -19.19 3.36 10.70
CA LYS A 139 -20.21 4.34 10.31
C LYS A 139 -21.62 3.95 10.77
N ASN A 140 -21.83 2.68 11.13
CA ASN A 140 -23.12 2.14 11.51
C ASN A 140 -22.96 1.00 12.54
N ASN A 141 -24.06 0.36 12.89
CA ASN A 141 -24.14 -0.79 13.80
C ASN A 141 -24.47 -2.10 13.05
N GLY A 142 -24.05 -2.21 11.77
CA GLY A 142 -24.37 -3.35 10.91
C GLY A 142 -25.74 -3.25 10.21
N SER A 143 -26.44 -2.13 10.37
CA SER A 143 -27.67 -1.80 9.65
C SER A 143 -27.52 -0.61 8.71
N VAL A 144 -28.26 -0.61 7.60
CA VAL A 144 -28.38 0.53 6.67
C VAL A 144 -29.83 0.67 6.25
N GLY A 145 -30.40 1.86 6.41
CA GLY A 145 -31.79 2.13 6.00
C GLY A 145 -32.84 1.31 6.75
N GLY A 146 -32.58 0.93 8.01
CA GLY A 146 -33.50 0.13 8.83
C GLY A 146 -33.43 -1.38 8.60
N LYS A 147 -32.66 -1.85 7.60
CA LYS A 147 -32.37 -3.27 7.40
C LYS A 147 -31.04 -3.65 8.05
N GLN A 148 -31.06 -4.69 8.87
CA GLN A 148 -29.88 -5.24 9.53
C GLN A 148 -29.23 -6.31 8.64
N TYR A 149 -27.93 -6.17 8.37
CA TYR A 149 -27.15 -7.13 7.58
C TYR A 149 -26.22 -7.97 8.46
N PHE A 150 -25.66 -7.37 9.51
CA PHE A 150 -24.87 -8.03 10.54
C PHE A 150 -25.05 -7.32 11.89
N GLU A 151 -24.58 -7.91 12.98
CA GLU A 151 -24.69 -7.36 14.33
C GLU A 151 -23.33 -6.85 14.81
N CYS A 152 -23.31 -5.59 15.26
CA CYS A 152 -22.16 -5.00 15.97
C CYS A 152 -22.63 -3.78 16.80
N PRO A 153 -21.84 -3.32 17.79
CA PRO A 153 -22.14 -2.09 18.52
C PRO A 153 -22.23 -0.85 17.63
N ASP A 154 -22.81 0.25 18.16
CA ASP A 154 -22.87 1.51 17.43
C ASP A 154 -21.46 2.03 17.10
N LYS A 155 -21.25 2.41 15.83
CA LYS A 155 -19.95 2.80 15.26
C LYS A 155 -18.92 1.68 15.14
N TYR A 156 -19.32 0.43 15.18
CA TYR A 156 -18.42 -0.70 14.94
C TYR A 156 -18.63 -1.35 13.56
N GLY A 157 -19.63 -0.91 12.80
CA GLY A 157 -19.99 -1.47 11.50
C GLY A 157 -19.60 -0.60 10.31
N GLY A 158 -19.17 -1.22 9.22
CA GLY A 158 -18.96 -0.59 7.92
C GLY A 158 -19.31 -1.50 6.75
N PHE A 159 -19.61 -0.91 5.59
CA PHE A 159 -19.78 -1.63 4.33
C PHE A 159 -18.71 -1.17 3.34
N VAL A 160 -17.96 -2.11 2.79
CA VAL A 160 -16.84 -1.85 1.88
C VAL A 160 -16.97 -2.73 0.63
N LYS A 161 -16.50 -2.23 -0.51
CA LYS A 161 -16.45 -3.04 -1.74
C LYS A 161 -15.40 -4.14 -1.64
N PRO A 162 -15.60 -5.32 -2.24
CA PRO A 162 -14.63 -6.42 -2.23
C PRO A 162 -13.22 -6.03 -2.68
N GLU A 163 -13.12 -5.11 -3.66
CA GLU A 163 -11.84 -4.61 -4.19
C GLU A 163 -10.97 -3.89 -3.13
N ASN A 164 -11.57 -3.44 -2.03
CA ASN A 164 -10.90 -2.70 -0.95
C ASN A 164 -10.76 -3.54 0.34
N VAL A 165 -10.92 -4.86 0.24
CA VAL A 165 -10.81 -5.77 1.38
C VAL A 165 -9.71 -6.79 1.10
N GLU A 166 -8.75 -6.87 2.01
CA GLU A 166 -7.72 -7.90 2.03
C GLU A 166 -7.97 -8.79 3.24
N VAL A 167 -7.90 -10.11 3.03
CA VAL A 167 -8.04 -11.10 4.10
C VAL A 167 -6.65 -11.54 4.51
N GLY A 168 -6.34 -11.45 5.80
CA GLY A 168 -5.05 -11.85 6.34
C GLY A 168 -5.04 -11.81 7.86
N ASP A 169 -3.96 -12.30 8.45
CA ASP A 169 -3.67 -12.12 9.87
C ASP A 169 -3.19 -10.69 10.11
N PHE A 170 -4.15 -9.81 10.35
CA PHE A 170 -3.90 -8.44 10.80
C PHE A 170 -4.14 -8.40 12.31
N PRO A 171 -3.09 -8.52 13.14
CA PRO A 171 -3.26 -8.38 14.58
C PRO A 171 -3.78 -6.99 14.90
N GLU A 172 -4.61 -6.86 15.93
CA GLU A 172 -5.11 -5.56 16.40
C GLU A 172 -3.94 -4.60 16.63
N GLU A 173 -3.88 -3.50 15.86
CA GLU A 173 -2.95 -2.41 16.16
C GLU A 173 -3.41 -1.74 17.45
N GLY A 174 -2.85 -2.15 18.58
CA GLY A 174 -3.19 -1.58 19.88
C GLY A 174 -3.01 -0.06 19.91
N LEU A 175 -3.86 0.64 20.67
CA LEU A 175 -3.78 2.09 20.91
C LEU A 175 -2.35 2.56 21.28
N ASP A 176 -1.58 1.69 21.94
CA ASP A 176 -0.19 1.92 22.30
C ASP A 176 0.71 2.11 21.09
N PHE A 177 0.55 1.32 20.02
CA PHE A 177 1.35 1.46 18.79
C PHE A 177 1.10 2.82 18.12
N LYS A 178 -0.17 3.27 18.10
CA LYS A 178 -0.54 4.59 17.57
C LYS A 178 0.01 5.72 18.43
N LYS A 179 -0.02 5.57 19.76
CA LYS A 179 0.57 6.52 20.71
C LYS A 179 2.09 6.59 20.51
N GLU A 180 2.78 5.47 20.39
CA GLU A 180 4.23 5.41 20.10
C GLU A 180 4.59 6.10 18.78
N LYS A 181 3.83 5.84 17.72
CA LYS A 181 4.04 6.51 16.43
C LYS A 181 3.88 8.02 16.54
N LEU A 182 2.85 8.50 17.24
CA LEU A 182 2.65 9.94 17.48
C LEU A 182 3.77 10.55 18.33
N LEU A 183 4.19 9.85 19.39
CA LEU A 183 5.31 10.26 20.24
C LEU A 183 6.62 10.31 19.44
N SER A 184 6.84 9.40 18.50
CA SER A 184 7.99 9.43 17.59
C SER A 184 8.00 10.70 16.71
N HIS A 185 6.85 11.07 16.14
CA HIS A 185 6.73 12.32 15.37
C HIS A 185 7.01 13.55 16.24
N ILE A 186 6.39 13.62 17.43
CA ILE A 186 6.63 14.70 18.40
C ILE A 186 8.12 14.77 18.73
N ARG A 187 8.76 13.64 19.05
CA ARG A 187 10.19 13.56 19.37
C ARG A 187 11.06 14.11 18.24
N ILE A 188 10.83 13.70 16.99
CA ILE A 188 11.61 14.17 15.84
C ILE A 188 11.48 15.69 15.71
N MET A 189 10.26 16.22 15.78
CA MET A 189 10.01 17.67 15.70
C MET A 189 10.69 18.43 16.84
N SER A 190 10.64 17.90 18.06
CA SER A 190 11.29 18.48 19.23
C SER A 190 12.82 18.48 19.09
N VAL A 191 13.42 17.42 18.54
CA VAL A 191 14.87 17.36 18.27
C VAL A 191 15.28 18.36 17.18
N VAL A 192 14.49 18.48 16.11
CA VAL A 192 14.74 19.49 15.07
C VAL A 192 14.64 20.91 15.66
N ALA A 193 13.64 21.17 16.51
CA ALA A 193 13.49 22.45 17.18
C ALA A 193 14.64 22.77 18.14
N LEU A 194 15.17 21.77 18.85
CA LEU A 194 16.40 21.92 19.67
C LEU A 194 17.59 22.34 18.80
N PHE A 195 17.82 21.65 17.69
CA PHE A 195 18.92 21.95 16.79
C PHE A 195 18.82 23.37 16.23
N ILE A 196 17.63 23.75 15.75
CA ILE A 196 17.35 25.11 15.26
C ILE A 196 17.58 26.13 16.38
N GLY A 197 17.11 25.86 17.59
CA GLY A 197 17.31 26.74 18.75
C GLY A 197 18.78 26.95 19.10
N VAL A 198 19.60 25.89 19.09
CA VAL A 198 21.05 25.98 19.31
C VAL A 198 21.72 26.78 18.20
N VAL A 199 21.41 26.50 16.93
CA VAL A 199 21.96 27.25 15.79
C VAL A 199 21.59 28.73 15.88
N SER A 200 20.34 29.03 16.23
CA SER A 200 19.86 30.41 16.40
C SER A 200 20.59 31.14 17.53
N LEU A 201 20.86 30.45 18.65
CA LEU A 201 21.64 31.00 19.76
C LEU A 201 23.07 31.32 19.33
N VAL A 202 23.74 30.39 18.65
CA VAL A 202 25.12 30.57 18.17
C VAL A 202 25.21 31.71 17.17
N VAL A 203 24.32 31.73 16.17
CA VAL A 203 24.26 32.80 15.17
C VAL A 203 23.96 34.15 15.85
N GLY A 204 23.02 34.18 16.80
CA GLY A 204 22.70 35.39 17.56
C GLY A 204 23.89 35.95 18.35
N ILE A 205 24.67 35.08 19.00
CA ILE A 205 25.89 35.46 19.73
C ILE A 205 26.97 35.97 18.77
N LEU A 206 27.22 35.24 17.68
CA LEU A 206 28.22 35.64 16.68
C LEU A 206 27.90 37.01 16.07
N VAL A 207 26.63 37.24 15.75
CA VAL A 207 26.13 38.54 15.27
C VAL A 207 26.31 39.64 16.30
N PHE A 208 25.97 39.38 17.57
CA PHE A 208 26.11 40.35 18.64
C PHE A 208 27.56 40.79 18.84
N VAL A 209 28.48 39.82 18.81
CA VAL A 209 29.94 40.06 18.92
C VAL A 209 30.45 40.81 17.68
N TYR A 210 30.10 40.35 16.48
CA TYR A 210 30.57 40.93 15.23
C TYR A 210 30.09 42.37 15.01
N LEU A 211 28.87 42.70 15.44
CA LEU A 211 28.28 44.04 15.30
C LEU A 211 28.60 44.99 16.47
N GLY A 212 29.52 44.61 17.36
CA GLY A 212 30.06 45.51 18.39
C GLY A 212 29.09 45.89 19.51
N GLY A 213 28.24 44.94 19.94
CA GLY A 213 27.51 45.05 21.21
C GLY A 213 26.39 46.10 21.26
N GLY A 214 25.27 45.83 20.61
CA GLY A 214 23.99 46.51 20.93
C GLY A 214 23.60 47.73 20.09
N LYS A 215 24.34 48.07 19.03
CA LYS A 215 23.96 49.17 18.11
C LYS A 215 22.69 48.89 17.28
N TYR A 216 22.18 47.66 17.31
CA TYR A 216 20.98 47.22 16.58
C TYR A 216 20.01 46.47 17.51
N PRO A 217 19.12 47.18 18.22
CA PRO A 217 18.27 46.60 19.27
C PRO A 217 17.23 45.60 18.75
N ILE A 218 16.77 45.79 17.50
CA ILE A 218 15.72 44.97 16.88
C ILE A 218 16.21 43.52 16.69
N THR A 219 17.45 43.33 16.21
CA THR A 219 18.05 42.01 15.97
C THR A 219 18.48 41.29 17.24
N THR A 220 18.91 42.02 18.27
CA THR A 220 19.42 41.42 19.50
C THR A 220 18.30 40.94 20.41
N ALA A 221 17.20 41.70 20.53
CA ALA A 221 16.07 41.27 21.35
C ALA A 221 15.31 40.12 20.69
N THR A 222 14.94 40.25 19.41
CA THR A 222 14.20 39.18 18.71
C THR A 222 15.03 37.90 18.59
N GLY A 223 16.28 37.94 18.16
CA GLY A 223 17.11 36.74 18.01
C GLY A 223 17.26 35.89 19.28
N ILE A 224 17.37 36.54 20.45
CA ILE A 224 17.49 35.84 21.74
C ILE A 224 16.20 35.10 22.11
N TRP A 225 15.03 35.74 21.95
CA TRP A 225 13.74 35.11 22.25
C TRP A 225 13.45 33.90 21.34
N TYR A 226 13.87 33.96 20.08
CA TYR A 226 13.75 32.85 19.13
C TYR A 226 14.78 31.73 19.34
N ALA A 227 15.81 31.93 20.15
CA ALA A 227 16.66 30.83 20.59
C ALA A 227 16.01 30.08 21.76
N PHE A 228 15.51 30.80 22.77
CA PHE A 228 14.98 30.19 23.99
C PHE A 228 13.67 29.42 23.79
N MET A 229 12.77 29.92 22.94
CA MET A 229 11.43 29.31 22.79
C MET A 229 11.47 27.95 22.05
N PRO A 230 12.16 27.79 20.90
CA PRO A 230 12.36 26.49 20.27
C PRO A 230 13.16 25.51 21.14
N LEU A 231 14.11 26.00 21.94
CA LEU A 231 14.81 25.19 22.94
C LEU A 231 13.84 24.67 23.99
N ALA A 232 13.03 25.54 24.61
CA ALA A 232 12.05 25.12 25.62
C ALA A 232 11.02 24.14 25.03
N PHE A 233 10.48 24.45 23.85
CA PHE A 233 9.58 23.56 23.11
C PHE A 233 10.22 22.19 22.85
N GLY A 234 11.45 22.18 22.35
CA GLY A 234 12.20 20.97 22.07
C GLY A 234 12.55 20.14 23.32
N ILE A 235 12.95 20.79 24.42
CA ILE A 235 13.25 20.12 25.69
C ILE A 235 11.98 19.44 26.23
N VAL A 236 10.87 20.19 26.31
CA VAL A 236 9.61 19.67 26.86
C VAL A 236 9.11 18.48 26.05
N GLY A 237 9.19 18.54 24.71
CA GLY A 237 8.75 17.43 23.87
C GLY A 237 9.65 16.20 23.96
N VAL A 238 10.98 16.36 24.04
CA VAL A 238 11.90 15.23 24.26
C VAL A 238 11.67 14.57 25.63
N LEU A 239 11.46 15.37 26.68
CA LEU A 239 11.14 14.87 28.01
C LEU A 239 9.81 14.13 28.01
N ALA A 240 8.80 14.67 27.32
CA ALA A 240 7.49 14.04 27.16
C ALA A 240 7.60 12.64 26.53
N CYS A 241 8.41 12.51 25.47
CA CYS A 241 8.62 11.24 24.77
C CYS A 241 9.51 10.24 25.53
N ARG A 242 10.28 10.70 26.53
CA ARG A 242 11.13 9.84 27.37
C ARG A 242 10.47 9.42 28.69
N SER A 243 9.44 10.16 29.13
CA SER A 243 8.73 9.87 30.37
C SER A 243 7.98 8.54 30.26
N THR A 244 8.27 7.62 31.17
CA THR A 244 7.54 6.34 31.32
C THR A 244 6.32 6.48 32.23
N ASP A 245 6.29 7.49 33.10
CA ASP A 245 5.11 7.80 33.92
C ASP A 245 4.06 8.56 33.10
N GLU A 246 2.86 7.99 33.03
CA GLU A 246 1.77 8.50 32.19
C GLU A 246 1.26 9.87 32.65
N LYS A 247 1.21 10.12 33.97
CA LYS A 247 0.78 11.42 34.51
C LYS A 247 1.78 12.52 34.18
N THR A 248 3.06 12.25 34.36
CA THR A 248 4.14 13.18 34.00
C THR A 248 4.21 13.40 32.50
N GLN A 249 4.07 12.33 31.71
CA GLN A 249 4.02 12.41 30.25
C GLN A 249 2.85 13.28 29.78
N GLY A 250 1.64 13.08 30.29
CA GLY A 250 0.47 13.90 29.94
C GLY A 250 0.66 15.38 30.26
N LYS A 251 1.23 15.71 31.43
CA LYS A 251 1.59 17.11 31.78
C LYS A 251 2.61 17.70 30.81
N LEU A 252 3.66 16.94 30.46
CA LEU A 252 4.69 17.39 29.53
C LEU A 252 4.15 17.55 28.11
N LEU A 253 3.29 16.64 27.62
CA LEU A 253 2.59 16.83 26.35
C LEU A 253 1.68 18.07 26.39
N GLY A 254 1.03 18.34 27.52
CA GLY A 254 0.21 19.55 27.71
C GLY A 254 1.05 20.81 27.65
N GLY A 255 2.22 20.79 28.28
CA GLY A 255 3.23 21.85 28.19
C GLY A 255 3.75 22.03 26.76
N HIS A 256 4.03 20.94 26.05
CA HIS A 256 4.49 20.96 24.65
C HIS A 256 3.45 21.59 23.72
N TYR A 257 2.17 21.22 23.89
CA TYR A 257 1.07 21.84 23.16
C TYR A 257 0.95 23.34 23.49
N THR A 258 1.05 23.71 24.75
CA THR A 258 0.99 25.12 25.19
C THR A 258 2.13 25.94 24.59
N ALA A 259 3.35 25.38 24.60
CA ALA A 259 4.51 25.98 23.94
C ALA A 259 4.31 26.12 22.42
N SER A 260 3.64 25.15 21.78
CA SER A 260 3.27 25.23 20.35
C SER A 260 2.36 26.44 20.08
N ILE A 261 1.33 26.65 20.91
CA ILE A 261 0.42 27.79 20.76
C ILE A 261 1.18 29.10 20.93
N ILE A 262 2.02 29.21 21.97
CA ILE A 262 2.80 30.42 22.23
C ILE A 262 3.71 30.74 21.04
N LEU A 263 4.38 29.73 20.47
CA LEU A 263 5.21 29.91 19.28
C LEU A 263 4.41 30.40 18.06
N VAL A 264 3.17 29.92 17.88
CA VAL A 264 2.30 30.37 16.78
C VAL A 264 1.80 31.80 17.01
N THR A 265 1.43 32.17 18.26
CA THR A 265 0.97 33.54 18.56
C THR A 265 2.08 34.59 18.46
N MET A 266 3.35 34.16 18.48
CA MET A 266 4.53 35.02 18.24
C MET A 266 4.72 35.46 16.79
N GLY A 267 3.73 35.28 15.90
CA GLY A 267 3.74 35.78 14.52
C GLY A 267 4.07 37.27 14.36
N TYR A 268 3.91 38.08 15.41
CA TYR A 268 4.40 39.46 15.44
C TYR A 268 5.89 39.57 15.10
N ALA A 269 6.74 38.63 15.54
CA ALA A 269 8.16 38.72 15.23
C ALA A 269 8.57 38.12 13.88
N LEU A 270 7.69 37.36 13.23
CA LEU A 270 7.79 37.16 11.77
C LEU A 270 7.56 38.50 11.05
N ALA A 271 6.57 39.29 11.48
CA ALA A 271 6.30 40.60 10.90
C ALA A 271 7.45 41.59 11.12
N THR A 272 8.08 41.61 12.30
CA THR A 272 9.25 42.48 12.53
C THR A 272 10.48 42.05 11.74
N ALA A 273 10.70 40.76 11.52
CA ALA A 273 11.77 40.27 10.66
C ALA A 273 11.55 40.69 9.19
N ILE A 274 10.32 40.59 8.68
CA ILE A 274 9.95 41.06 7.33
C ILE A 274 10.19 42.57 7.21
N GLN A 275 9.72 43.36 8.18
CA GLN A 275 9.97 44.81 8.21
C GLN A 275 11.48 45.15 8.24
N GLY A 276 12.29 44.33 8.90
CA GLY A 276 13.75 44.45 8.90
C GLY A 276 14.35 44.23 7.51
N VAL A 277 13.89 43.21 6.78
CA VAL A 277 14.31 42.94 5.39
C VAL A 277 13.92 44.11 4.49
N GLU A 278 12.68 44.59 4.55
CA GLU A 278 12.19 45.73 3.75
C GLU A 278 12.98 47.02 4.03
N THR A 279 13.26 47.31 5.30
CA THR A 279 14.01 48.50 5.70
C THR A 279 15.44 48.48 5.15
N CYS A 280 16.08 47.31 5.11
CA CYS A 280 17.41 47.15 4.55
C CYS A 280 17.42 47.13 3.01
N ALA A 281 16.37 46.58 2.38
CA ALA A 281 16.22 46.56 0.92
C ALA A 281 15.92 47.95 0.33
N THR A 282 15.24 48.83 1.08
CA THR A 282 14.87 50.19 0.66
C THR A 282 15.97 51.23 0.89
N ASN A 283 17.20 50.81 1.20
CA ASN A 283 18.35 51.69 1.42
C ASN A 283 18.17 52.75 2.54
N SER A 284 17.34 52.46 3.55
CA SER A 284 17.14 53.36 4.69
C SER A 284 18.41 53.53 5.53
N GLU A 285 18.66 54.75 6.05
CA GLU A 285 19.75 55.03 7.02
C GLU A 285 19.63 54.16 8.29
N LYS A 286 18.42 53.66 8.59
CA LYS A 286 18.12 52.80 9.74
C LYS A 286 18.76 51.40 9.66
N CYS A 287 19.20 50.95 8.47
CA CYS A 287 19.90 49.67 8.29
C CYS A 287 21.40 49.74 8.68
N GLY A 288 21.92 50.93 9.02
CA GLY A 288 23.30 51.07 9.48
C GLY A 288 24.37 50.90 8.40
N THR A 289 25.61 50.66 8.83
CA THR A 289 26.82 50.85 8.00
C THR A 289 27.16 49.69 7.04
N HIS A 290 26.61 48.48 7.24
CA HIS A 290 26.92 47.31 6.40
C HIS A 290 25.65 46.63 5.85
N ARG A 291 25.04 47.25 4.85
CA ARG A 291 23.74 46.87 4.28
C ARG A 291 23.64 45.41 3.81
N ASP A 292 24.59 44.95 2.98
CA ASP A 292 24.52 43.60 2.40
C ASP A 292 24.63 42.51 3.46
N THR A 293 25.49 42.72 4.46
CA THR A 293 25.62 41.79 5.59
C THR A 293 24.38 41.79 6.48
N GLN A 294 23.71 42.94 6.65
CA GLN A 294 22.48 43.02 7.41
C GLN A 294 21.30 42.39 6.68
N LEU A 295 21.19 42.60 5.37
CA LEU A 295 20.16 41.98 4.55
C LEU A 295 20.29 40.45 4.57
N ALA A 296 21.51 39.93 4.38
CA ALA A 296 21.78 38.49 4.46
C ALA A 296 21.41 37.92 5.84
N LEU A 297 21.72 38.64 6.91
CA LEU A 297 21.39 38.23 8.27
C LEU A 297 19.87 38.19 8.53
N GLN A 298 19.14 39.19 8.07
CA GLN A 298 17.68 39.25 8.21
C GLN A 298 16.98 38.14 7.41
N ILE A 299 17.50 37.80 6.22
CA ILE A 299 17.00 36.66 5.42
C ILE A 299 17.21 35.34 6.16
N VAL A 300 18.40 35.12 6.72
CA VAL A 300 18.69 33.91 7.51
C VAL A 300 17.76 33.81 8.73
N LEU A 301 17.56 34.92 9.44
CA LEU A 301 16.63 34.98 10.58
C LEU A 301 15.19 34.66 10.15
N LEU A 302 14.73 35.22 9.04
CA LEU A 302 13.40 34.95 8.48
C LEU A 302 13.21 33.46 8.17
N CYS A 303 14.19 32.81 7.54
CA CYS A 303 14.14 31.38 7.23
C CYS A 303 14.02 30.54 8.51
N VAL A 304 14.81 30.86 9.53
CA VAL A 304 14.78 30.17 10.83
C VAL A 304 13.42 30.32 11.51
N ILE A 305 12.88 31.54 11.54
CA ILE A 305 11.56 31.84 12.13
C ILE A 305 10.46 31.06 11.38
N LEU A 306 10.51 31.02 10.06
CA LEU A 306 9.51 30.34 9.23
C LEU A 306 9.52 28.82 9.48
N VAL A 307 10.69 28.20 9.56
CA VAL A 307 10.80 26.77 9.88
C VAL A 307 10.27 26.49 11.29
N GLY A 308 10.65 27.29 12.28
CA GLY A 308 10.14 27.16 13.65
C GLY A 308 8.62 27.31 13.75
N TYR A 309 8.05 28.27 12.99
CA TYR A 309 6.62 28.48 12.91
C TYR A 309 5.88 27.28 12.31
N ILE A 310 6.40 26.73 11.20
CA ILE A 310 5.82 25.53 10.57
C ILE A 310 5.84 24.34 11.55
N LEU A 311 6.95 24.12 12.26
CA LEU A 311 7.04 23.07 13.27
C LEU A 311 6.01 23.26 14.40
N ALA A 312 5.83 24.50 14.87
CA ALA A 312 4.84 24.80 15.91
C ALA A 312 3.39 24.53 15.44
N VAL A 313 3.05 24.93 14.21
CA VAL A 313 1.72 24.68 13.63
C VAL A 313 1.47 23.17 13.47
N VAL A 314 2.43 22.44 12.91
CA VAL A 314 2.31 20.98 12.73
C VAL A 314 2.14 20.29 14.09
N SER A 315 2.92 20.70 15.10
CA SER A 315 2.83 20.17 16.46
C SER A 315 1.44 20.42 17.06
N MET A 316 0.93 21.65 16.95
CA MET A 316 -0.40 22.01 17.41
C MET A 316 -1.48 21.15 16.74
N CYS A 317 -1.41 20.97 15.42
CA CYS A 317 -2.34 20.14 14.67
C CYS A 317 -2.29 18.66 15.10
N ILE A 318 -1.10 18.11 15.35
CA ILE A 318 -0.93 16.73 15.85
C ILE A 318 -1.63 16.56 17.19
N HIS A 319 -1.41 17.49 18.14
CA HIS A 319 -2.07 17.45 19.45
C HIS A 319 -3.58 17.58 19.37
N LEU A 320 -4.10 18.49 18.52
CA LEU A 320 -5.54 18.70 18.35
C LEU A 320 -6.23 17.48 17.71
N LYS A 321 -5.67 16.97 16.62
CA LYS A 321 -6.24 15.83 15.87
C LYS A 321 -6.22 14.54 16.70
N ASN A 322 -5.21 14.37 17.54
CA ASN A 322 -5.00 13.16 18.34
C ASN A 322 -5.23 13.40 19.84
N ARG A 323 -6.05 14.39 20.21
CA ARG A 323 -6.28 14.77 21.62
C ARG A 323 -6.73 13.62 22.50
N ASN A 324 -7.52 12.68 21.97
CA ASN A 324 -8.04 11.56 22.74
C ASN A 324 -6.95 10.56 23.13
N ILE A 325 -5.85 10.52 22.37
CA ILE A 325 -4.72 9.59 22.57
C ILE A 325 -3.63 10.28 23.40
N LEU A 326 -3.30 11.52 23.04
CA LEU A 326 -2.21 12.28 23.66
C LEU A 326 -2.62 12.97 24.96
N HIS A 327 -3.91 13.26 25.11
CA HIS A 327 -4.47 14.01 26.24
C HIS A 327 -5.81 13.41 26.69
N PRO A 328 -5.82 12.17 27.21
CA PRO A 328 -7.05 11.52 27.66
C PRO A 328 -7.80 12.34 28.71
N ASP A 329 -7.08 13.09 29.55
CA ASP A 329 -7.65 13.94 30.61
C ASP A 329 -8.35 15.21 30.09
N TRP A 330 -8.12 15.62 28.84
CA TRP A 330 -8.81 16.78 28.25
C TRP A 330 -10.31 16.53 28.01
N LYS A 331 -10.78 15.29 28.18
CA LYS A 331 -12.18 14.87 27.97
C LYS A 331 -13.19 15.57 28.90
N TYR A 332 -12.73 16.24 29.98
CA TYR A 332 -13.60 16.86 31.01
C TYR A 332 -13.66 18.40 31.00
N ARG A 333 -13.44 19.06 29.86
CA ARG A 333 -13.77 20.51 29.73
C ARG A 333 -14.66 20.85 28.53
N ARG A 334 -15.68 20.02 28.27
CA ARG A 334 -16.94 20.59 27.77
C ARG A 334 -17.62 21.21 28.98
N GLY A 335 -17.83 22.53 28.95
CA GLY A 335 -18.41 23.28 30.05
C GLY A 335 -19.61 22.56 30.65
N CYS A 336 -19.60 22.36 31.97
CA CYS A 336 -20.78 22.04 32.75
C CYS A 336 -21.77 23.19 32.61
N CYS A 337 -22.55 23.20 31.53
CA CYS A 337 -23.85 23.82 31.51
C CYS A 337 -24.84 22.74 31.93
N GLY A 338 -25.04 22.60 33.24
CA GLY A 338 -25.97 21.62 33.82
C GLY A 338 -25.34 20.84 34.96
N ARG A 339 -25.88 21.03 36.17
CA ARG A 339 -25.52 20.34 37.41
C ARG A 339 -25.58 18.81 37.26
N LYS A 340 -24.67 18.14 37.99
CA LYS A 340 -24.56 16.69 38.31
C LYS A 340 -23.51 15.92 37.50
N CYS A 341 -22.24 16.01 37.91
CA CYS A 341 -21.23 14.96 37.70
C CYS A 341 -20.13 15.02 38.80
N GLU A 342 -20.50 15.35 40.04
CA GLU A 342 -19.57 15.32 41.19
C GLU A 342 -19.82 14.16 42.16
N ALA A 343 -20.66 13.18 41.82
CA ALA A 343 -21.11 12.17 42.78
C ALA A 343 -20.88 10.70 42.40
N GLU A 344 -20.03 10.35 41.44
CA GLU A 344 -19.78 8.92 41.14
C GLU A 344 -18.30 8.56 40.86
N ALA A 345 -17.36 9.50 40.99
CA ALA A 345 -15.98 9.27 40.58
C ALA A 345 -15.00 8.92 41.72
N GLN A 346 -15.40 9.00 42.98
CA GLN A 346 -14.55 8.56 44.11
C GLN A 346 -15.39 7.94 45.24
N LYS A 347 -15.92 6.76 44.90
CA LYS A 347 -16.48 5.66 45.73
C LYS A 347 -17.84 5.81 46.39
N ALA A 348 -18.51 6.93 46.29
CA ALA A 348 -19.69 7.23 47.08
C ALA A 348 -20.52 8.31 46.40
#